data_AF-A0A1G6TUB8-F1
#
_entry.id   AF-A0A1G6TUB8-F1
#
_cell.length_a   1.000
_cell.length_b   1.000
_cell.length_c   1.000
_cell.angle_alpha   90.00
_cell.angle_beta   90.00
_cell.angle_gamma   90.00
#
_symmetry.space_group_name_H-M   'P 1'
#
loop_
_entity.id
_entity.type
_entity.pdbx_description
1 polymer ?
#
loop_
_entity_poly.entity_id
_entity_poly.type
_entity_poly.pdbx_seq_one_letter_code
_entity_poly.pdbx_strand_id
1 'polypeptide(L)' 'MLFDKVGVGKGRRVALHSLVKPVVKGGIGTDEKLVVDGNLYTAQTEHAISSLMPELLNALK' A
#
# COMPACT_ATOMS: atom_id res chain seq x y z
N MET A 1 -5.14 -4.01 7.63
CA MET A 1 -3.76 -4.09 7.11
C MET A 1 -2.79 -4.24 8.29
N LEU A 2 -1.65 -4.96 8.16
CA LEU A 2 -0.68 -5.05 9.26
C LEU A 2 -0.14 -3.65 9.65
N PHE A 3 0.21 -2.81 8.67
CA PHE A 3 0.67 -1.44 8.88
C PHE A 3 -0.35 -0.53 9.58
N ASP A 4 -1.64 -0.82 9.42
CA ASP A 4 -2.73 -0.09 10.09
C ASP A 4 -2.79 -0.41 11.59
N LYS A 5 -2.57 -1.69 11.96
CA LYS A 5 -2.57 -2.14 13.36
C LYS A 5 -1.44 -1.53 14.18
N VAL A 6 -0.31 -1.23 13.55
CA VAL A 6 0.86 -0.59 14.18
C VAL A 6 0.86 0.94 14.01
N GLY A 7 -0.17 1.52 13.40
CA GLY A 7 -0.32 2.98 13.24
C GLY A 7 0.57 3.62 12.18
N VAL A 8 1.44 2.87 11.51
CA VAL A 8 2.38 3.37 10.48
C VAL A 8 1.63 3.87 9.24
N GLY A 9 0.47 3.28 8.93
CA GLY A 9 -0.36 3.69 7.79
C GLY A 9 -1.20 4.95 8.02
N LYS A 10 -1.16 5.59 9.20
CA LYS A 10 -2.09 6.68 9.54
C LYS A 10 -1.92 7.89 8.62
N GLY A 11 -2.97 8.25 7.90
CA GLY A 11 -2.98 9.40 6.97
C GLY A 11 -2.18 9.18 5.68
N ARG A 12 -1.69 7.96 5.44
CA ARG A 12 -0.95 7.60 4.23
C ARG A 12 -1.88 6.94 3.21
N ARG A 13 -1.62 7.17 1.92
CA ARG A 13 -2.30 6.50 0.82
C ARG A 13 -1.78 5.07 0.71
N VAL A 14 -2.69 4.11 0.61
CA VAL A 14 -2.35 2.69 0.50
C VAL A 14 -3.24 2.01 -0.53
N ALA A 15 -2.63 1.23 -1.41
CA ALA A 15 -3.32 0.31 -2.29
C ALA A 15 -3.79 -0.89 -1.45
N LEU A 16 -5.09 -1.15 -1.46
CA LEU A 16 -5.71 -2.21 -0.66
C LEU A 16 -6.64 -3.04 -1.52
N HIS A 17 -6.63 -4.35 -1.28
CA HIS A 17 -7.67 -5.22 -1.81
C HIS A 17 -9.06 -4.70 -1.40
N SER A 18 -10.03 -4.74 -2.31
CA SER A 18 -11.37 -4.16 -2.11
C SER A 18 -12.09 -4.69 -0.86
N LEU A 19 -11.85 -5.95 -0.50
CA LEU A 19 -12.38 -6.59 0.72
C LEU A 19 -11.75 -6.08 2.02
N VAL A 20 -10.49 -5.61 1.98
CA VAL A 20 -9.75 -5.14 3.15
C VAL A 20 -9.90 -3.64 3.36
N LYS A 21 -10.15 -2.89 2.27
CA LYS A 21 -10.42 -1.44 2.28
C LYS A 21 -11.40 -0.98 3.37
N PRO A 22 -12.58 -1.59 3.57
CA PRO A 22 -13.53 -1.14 4.60
C PRO A 22 -13.09 -1.40 6.05
N VAL A 23 -12.08 -2.25 6.26
CA VAL A 23 -11.60 -2.65 7.60
C VAL A 23 -10.42 -1.77 8.05
N VAL A 24 -9.75 -1.08 7.12
CA VAL A 24 -8.64 -0.18 7.42
C VAL A 24 -9.17 1.16 7.91
N LYS A 25 -8.67 1.62 9.07
CA LYS A 25 -9.16 2.85 9.72
C LYS A 25 -8.14 3.98 9.75
N GLY A 26 -6.85 3.67 9.76
CA GLY A 26 -5.77 4.66 9.79
C GLY A 26 -5.31 5.08 8.40
N GLY A 27 -5.20 4.14 7.46
CA GLY A 27 -4.78 4.41 6.08
C GLY A 27 -5.89 4.92 5.17
N ILE A 28 -5.52 5.77 4.21
CA ILE A 28 -6.40 6.22 3.13
C ILE A 28 -6.33 5.16 2.02
N GLY A 29 -7.30 4.25 2.02
CA GLY A 29 -7.40 3.20 1.01
C GLY A 29 -7.76 3.76 -0.36
N THR A 30 -6.93 3.53 -1.38
CA THR A 30 -7.20 3.91 -2.78
C THR A 30 -7.66 2.70 -3.59
N ASP A 31 -8.23 2.96 -4.77
CA ASP A 31 -8.58 1.92 -5.76
C ASP A 31 -7.46 1.71 -6.79
N GLU A 32 -6.29 2.31 -6.56
CA GLU A 32 -5.12 2.14 -7.41
C GLU A 32 -4.53 0.74 -7.22
N LYS A 33 -4.02 0.16 -8.31
CA LYS A 33 -3.33 -1.14 -8.27
C LYS A 33 -2.04 -1.09 -7.46
N LEU A 34 -1.43 0.09 -7.42
CA LEU A 34 -0.13 0.39 -6.85
C LEU A 34 -0.19 1.75 -6.19
N VAL A 35 0.31 1.87 -4.97
CA VAL A 35 0.54 3.18 -4.34
C VAL A 35 1.87 3.15 -3.62
N VAL A 36 2.68 4.17 -3.92
CA VAL A 36 3.88 4.53 -3.17
C VAL A 36 3.62 5.86 -2.47
N ASP A 37 3.66 5.86 -1.14
CA ASP A 37 3.51 7.06 -0.31
C ASP A 37 4.64 7.13 0.72
N GLY A 38 5.69 7.88 0.37
CA GLY A 38 6.93 7.94 1.13
C GLY A 38 7.60 6.56 1.19
N ASN A 39 7.72 6.01 2.40
CA ASN A 39 8.35 4.70 2.63
C ASN A 39 7.34 3.53 2.56
N LEU A 40 6.07 3.80 2.24
CA LEU A 40 5.04 2.76 2.12
C LEU A 40 4.85 2.38 0.66
N TYR A 41 5.27 1.15 0.35
CA TYR A 41 5.14 0.52 -0.95
C TYR A 41 4.02 -0.50 -0.86
N THR A 42 2.87 -0.21 -1.49
CA THR A 42 1.67 -1.04 -1.38
C THR A 42 1.10 -1.40 -2.75
N ALA A 43 0.60 -2.62 -2.87
CA ALA A 43 -0.08 -3.12 -4.05
C ALA A 43 -1.45 -3.67 -3.65
N GLN A 44 -2.43 -3.52 -4.53
CA GLN A 44 -3.80 -3.97 -4.29
C GLN A 44 -3.89 -5.50 -4.17
N THR A 45 -3.14 -6.20 -5.03
CA THR A 45 -3.10 -7.68 -5.12
C THR A 45 -1.69 -8.14 -5.49
N GLU A 46 -1.45 -9.44 -5.37
CA GLU A 46 -0.21 -10.10 -5.76
C GLU A 46 0.11 -9.89 -7.24
N HIS A 47 -0.92 -9.77 -8.09
CA HIS A 47 -0.77 -9.52 -9.53
C HIS A 47 -0.16 -8.14 -9.83
N ALA A 48 -0.28 -7.17 -8.92
CA ALA A 48 0.28 -5.84 -9.08
C ALA A 48 1.70 -5.69 -8.50
N ILE A 49 2.23 -6.72 -7.80
CA ILE A 49 3.57 -6.68 -7.20
C ILE A 49 4.65 -6.50 -8.27
N SER A 50 4.51 -7.13 -9.44
CA SER A 50 5.47 -6.98 -10.54
C SER A 50 5.64 -5.53 -10.99
N SER A 51 4.60 -4.70 -10.84
CA SER A 51 4.64 -3.27 -11.14
C SER A 51 5.25 -2.44 -10.00
N LEU A 52 5.25 -2.96 -8.77
CA LEU A 52 5.90 -2.33 -7.60
C LEU A 52 7.41 -2.58 -7.54
N MET A 53 7.85 -3.74 -8.01
CA MET A 53 9.24 -4.17 -7.91
C MET A 53 10.25 -3.16 -8.51
N PRO A 54 10.03 -2.55 -9.69
CA PRO A 54 10.96 -1.56 -10.23
C PRO A 54 11.11 -0.32 -9.34
N GLU A 55 10.02 0.17 -8.76
CA GLU A 55 10.05 1.35 -7.87
C GLU A 55 10.75 1.04 -6.55
N LEU A 56 10.49 -0.14 -5.97
CA LEU A 56 11.14 -0.60 -4.75
C LEU A 56 12.65 -0.80 -4.97
N LEU A 57 13.03 -1.44 -6.08
CA LEU A 57 14.44 -1.64 -6.42
C LEU A 57 15.17 -0.32 -6.63
N ASN A 58 14.51 0.69 -7.22
CA ASN A 58 15.10 2.01 -7.38
C ASN A 58 15.35 2.73 -6.04
N ALA A 59 14.45 2.53 -5.07
CA ALA A 59 14.59 3.13 -3.73
C ALA A 59 15.65 2.43 -2.85
N LEU A 60 16.02 1.19 -3.17
CA LEU A 60 16.99 0.37 -2.42
C LEU A 60 18.39 0.36 -3.03
N LYS A 61 18.61 1.09 -4.13
CA LYS A 61 19.95 1.31 -4.71
C LYS A 61 20.75 2.28 -3.85
#